data_AF-A0A241WHS4-F1
#
_entry.id   AF-A0A241WHS4-F1
#
_cell.length_a   1.000
_cell.length_b   1.000
_cell.length_c   1.000
_cell.angle_alpha   90.00
_cell.angle_beta   90.00
_cell.angle_gamma   90.00
#
_symmetry.space_group_name_H-M   'P 1'
#
loop_
_entity.id
_entity.type
_entity.pdbx_description
1 polymer ?
#
loop_
_entity_poly.entity_id
_entity_poly.type
_entity_poly.pdbx_seq_one_letter_code
_entity_poly.pdbx_strand_id
1 'polypeptide(L)'
;MKIKKLIISALLGLSTFQVVSTANADINNSNNWMQISEVANGFNVTCYWRRALVSSNGESGGYEYYNYTVSKFVGCYASRNKLPK
;
A
#
# COMPACT_ATOMS: atom_id res chain seq x y z
N MET A 1 8.96 7.58 -54.31
CA MET A 1 9.26 6.97 -52.98
C MET A 1 8.62 7.86 -51.92
N LYS A 2 7.56 7.43 -51.20
CA LYS A 2 7.60 6.73 -49.88
C LYS A 2 8.42 7.55 -48.87
N ILE A 3 7.86 8.20 -47.83
CA ILE A 3 7.29 7.60 -46.61
C ILE A 3 6.50 8.64 -45.78
N LYS A 4 5.32 8.25 -45.27
CA LYS A 4 4.55 8.88 -44.18
C LYS A 4 5.21 8.58 -42.82
N LYS A 5 5.33 9.55 -41.90
CA LYS A 5 5.40 9.36 -40.42
C LYS A 5 4.91 10.65 -39.75
N LEU A 6 3.63 10.81 -39.42
CA LEU A 6 3.02 10.52 -38.11
C LEU A 6 3.92 10.90 -36.93
N ILE A 7 3.76 12.12 -36.39
CA ILE A 7 4.28 12.46 -35.07
C ILE A 7 3.08 12.46 -34.13
N ILE A 8 3.08 11.41 -33.31
CA ILE A 8 2.11 11.07 -32.28
C ILE A 8 2.27 12.08 -31.13
N SER A 9 1.18 12.73 -30.76
CA SER A 9 1.07 13.59 -29.58
C SER A 9 1.51 12.82 -28.33
N ALA A 10 2.67 13.14 -27.78
CA ALA A 10 3.05 12.70 -26.46
C ALA A 10 2.28 13.54 -25.42
N LEU A 11 1.04 13.14 -25.13
CA LEU A 11 0.42 13.47 -23.85
C LEU A 11 1.23 12.73 -22.78
N LEU A 12 2.25 13.40 -22.24
CA LEU A 12 2.82 13.06 -20.95
C LEU A 12 1.74 13.40 -19.91
N GLY A 13 0.81 12.47 -19.73
CA GLY A 13 -0.15 12.49 -18.65
C GLY A 13 0.61 12.48 -17.33
N LEU A 14 0.76 13.65 -16.74
CA LEU A 14 1.28 13.84 -15.40
C LEU A 14 0.23 13.27 -14.44
N SER A 15 0.23 11.95 -14.24
CA SER A 15 -0.58 11.33 -13.20
C SER A 15 0.07 11.67 -11.86
N THR A 16 -0.39 12.75 -11.24
CA THR A 16 -0.08 13.06 -9.85
C THR A 16 -0.54 11.88 -9.00
N PHE A 17 0.41 11.13 -8.44
CA PHE A 17 0.12 10.14 -7.40
C PHE A 17 -0.47 10.90 -6.20
N GLN A 18 -1.80 10.90 -6.09
CA GLN A 18 -2.47 11.32 -4.87
C GLN A 18 -2.40 10.15 -3.90
N VAL A 19 -1.38 10.15 -3.04
CA VAL A 19 -1.33 9.28 -1.87
C VAL A 19 -2.39 9.80 -0.90
N VAL A 20 -3.58 9.21 -0.93
CA VAL A 20 -4.59 9.44 0.11
C VAL A 20 -4.21 8.56 1.30
N SER A 21 -3.39 9.10 2.21
CA SER A 21 -3.11 8.45 3.48
C SER A 21 -4.23 8.77 4.47
N THR A 22 -5.28 7.94 4.53
CA THR A 22 -6.22 7.93 5.67
C THR A 22 -5.58 7.17 6.82
N ALA A 23 -4.75 7.87 7.61
CA ALA A 23 -4.20 7.33 8.84
C ALA A 23 -5.25 7.42 9.97
N ASN A 24 -6.14 6.43 10.05
CA ASN A 24 -6.89 6.17 11.28
C ASN A 24 -6.02 5.24 12.14
N ALA A 25 -5.11 5.83 12.91
CA ALA A 25 -4.37 5.10 13.94
C ALA A 25 -5.32 4.83 15.11
N ASP A 26 -5.87 3.62 15.16
CA ASP A 26 -6.60 3.12 16.31
C ASP A 26 -5.56 2.75 17.40
N ILE A 27 -5.23 3.75 18.23
CA ILE A 27 -4.19 3.68 19.28
C ILE A 27 -4.55 2.65 20.38
N ASN A 28 -5.78 2.14 20.41
CA ASN A 28 -6.27 1.26 21.48
C ASN A 28 -6.13 -0.24 21.22
N ASN A 29 -5.66 -0.66 20.03
CA ASN A 29 -5.51 -2.09 19.73
C ASN A 29 -4.08 -2.39 19.29
N SER A 30 -3.21 -2.48 20.28
CA SER A 30 -1.76 -2.52 20.15
C SER A 30 -1.21 -3.80 19.48
N ASN A 31 -2.06 -4.77 19.11
CA ASN A 31 -1.70 -5.94 18.29
C ASN A 31 -2.29 -5.92 16.86
N ASN A 32 -3.03 -4.88 16.49
CA ASN A 32 -3.62 -4.81 15.15
C ASN A 32 -2.63 -4.30 14.11
N TRP A 33 -2.69 -4.92 12.92
CA TRP A 33 -2.00 -4.42 11.74
C TRP A 33 -2.62 -3.13 11.24
N MET A 34 -1.78 -2.10 11.12
CA MET A 34 -2.08 -0.82 10.51
C MET A 34 -1.39 -0.72 9.15
N GLN A 35 -2.12 -0.33 8.12
CA GLN A 35 -1.53 -0.02 6.83
C GLN A 35 -0.69 1.26 6.97
N ILE A 36 0.54 1.24 6.48
CA ILE A 36 1.45 2.40 6.54
C ILE A 36 1.69 3.02 5.18
N SER A 37 1.67 2.21 4.12
CA SER A 37 1.80 2.69 2.75
C SER A 37 1.26 1.65 1.76
N GLU A 38 1.08 2.11 0.53
CA GLU A 38 0.86 1.25 -0.63
C GLU A 38 1.62 1.80 -1.83
N VAL A 39 2.11 0.89 -2.67
CA VAL A 39 2.82 1.23 -3.91
C VAL A 39 2.15 0.50 -5.06
N ALA A 40 1.59 1.25 -6.01
CA ALA A 40 0.96 0.69 -7.19
C ALA A 40 1.97 0.55 -8.33
N ASN A 41 1.98 -0.62 -8.98
CA ASN A 41 2.73 -0.88 -10.20
C ASN A 41 1.82 -1.58 -11.22
N GLY A 42 1.31 -0.80 -12.18
CA GLY A 42 0.31 -1.26 -13.15
C GLY A 42 -0.97 -1.73 -12.46
N PHE A 43 -1.32 -3.01 -12.68
CA PHE A 43 -2.51 -3.64 -12.09
C PHE A 43 -2.28 -4.25 -10.70
N ASN A 44 -1.06 -4.16 -10.17
CA ASN A 44 -0.71 -4.67 -8.85
C ASN A 44 -0.52 -3.52 -7.86
N VAL A 45 -0.80 -3.78 -6.59
CA VAL A 45 -0.49 -2.90 -5.46
C VAL A 45 0.21 -3.71 -4.37
N THR A 46 1.38 -3.22 -3.94
CA THR A 46 2.08 -3.75 -2.78
C THR A 46 1.65 -2.97 -1.55
N CYS A 47 1.12 -3.69 -0.57
CA CYS A 47 0.59 -3.16 0.68
C CYS A 47 1.63 -3.35 1.78
N TYR A 48 1.93 -2.29 2.53
CA TYR A 48 2.86 -2.33 3.65
C TYR A 48 2.11 -2.07 4.95
N TRP A 49 2.36 -2.93 5.93
CA TRP A 49 1.67 -2.94 7.21
C TRP A 49 2.67 -2.93 8.35
N ARG A 50 2.27 -2.34 9.47
CA ARG A 50 2.98 -2.45 10.75
C ARG A 50 2.01 -2.83 11.86
N ARG A 51 2.45 -3.59 12.86
CA ARG A 51 1.76 -3.72 14.15
C ARG A 51 2.75 -3.45 15.28
N ALA A 52 2.27 -2.93 16.41
CA ALA A 52 3.13 -2.84 17.58
C ALA A 52 3.33 -4.24 18.18
N LEU A 53 4.52 -4.49 18.72
CA LEU A 53 4.80 -5.67 19.53
C LEU A 53 4.62 -5.26 20.98
N VAL A 54 3.58 -5.81 21.60
CA VAL A 54 3.27 -5.57 23.01
C VAL A 54 3.79 -6.77 23.78
N SER A 55 4.75 -6.55 24.67
CA SER A 55 5.16 -7.59 25.61
C SER A 55 4.05 -7.83 26.63
N SER A 56 4.07 -9.00 27.29
CA SER A 56 3.04 -9.43 28.24
C SER A 56 2.79 -8.48 29.41
N ASN A 57 3.70 -7.54 29.65
CA ASN A 57 3.64 -6.45 30.63
C ASN A 57 3.05 -5.14 30.07
N GLY A 58 2.53 -5.11 28.84
CA GLY A 58 1.90 -3.93 28.23
C GLY A 58 2.88 -2.91 27.65
N GLU A 59 4.18 -3.18 27.69
CA GLU A 59 5.20 -2.31 27.10
C GLU A 59 5.29 -2.55 25.59
N SER A 60 5.34 -1.47 24.81
CA SER A 60 5.58 -1.57 23.37
C SER A 60 7.08 -1.62 23.11
N GLY A 61 7.59 -2.82 22.83
CA GLY A 61 9.03 -3.07 22.63
C GLY A 61 9.52 -2.83 21.20
N GLY A 62 8.62 -2.55 20.25
CA GLY A 62 8.97 -2.36 18.85
C GLY A 62 7.79 -2.53 17.89
N TYR A 63 8.08 -2.60 16.60
CA TYR A 63 7.10 -2.83 15.54
C TYR A 63 7.48 -4.06 14.71
N GLU A 64 6.47 -4.84 14.33
CA GLU A 64 6.58 -5.85 13.28
C GLU A 64 6.08 -5.26 11.96
N TYR A 65 6.75 -5.60 10.86
CA TYR A 65 6.42 -5.14 9.51
C TYR A 65 6.10 -6.32 8.62
N TYR A 66 5.06 -6.17 7.80
CA TYR A 66 4.66 -7.18 6.83
C TYR A 66 4.20 -6.53 5.53
N ASN A 67 4.51 -7.15 4.41
CA ASN A 67 4.07 -6.66 3.11
C ASN A 67 3.61 -7.80 2.20
N TYR A 68 2.64 -7.49 1.35
CA TYR A 68 2.15 -8.42 0.34
C TYR A 68 1.65 -7.67 -0.89
N THR A 69 1.64 -8.35 -2.03
CA THR A 69 1.13 -7.80 -3.30
C THR A 69 -0.24 -8.38 -3.61
N VAL A 70 -1.17 -7.51 -4.02
CA VAL A 70 -2.53 -7.86 -4.45
C VAL A 70 -2.88 -7.13 -5.74
N SER A 71 -3.97 -7.55 -6.38
CA SER A 71 -4.55 -6.81 -7.49
C SER A 71 -5.08 -5.46 -7.00
N LYS A 72 -4.81 -4.40 -7.77
CA LYS A 72 -5.31 -3.04 -7.50
C LYS A 72 -6.84 -2.99 -7.45
N PHE A 73 -7.53 -3.90 -8.16
CA PHE A 73 -9.00 -3.99 -8.13
C PHE A 73 -9.55 -4.57 -6.82
N VAL A 74 -8.75 -5.31 -6.06
CA VAL A 74 -9.12 -5.83 -4.74
C VAL A 74 -8.73 -4.83 -3.65
N GLY A 75 -7.50 -4.31 -3.71
CA GLY A 75 -6.97 -3.36 -2.75
C GLY A 75 -6.48 -3.97 -1.44
N CYS A 76 -5.74 -3.17 -0.67
CA CYS A 76 -5.02 -3.62 0.53
C CYS A 76 -5.95 -4.02 1.68
N TYR A 77 -6.95 -3.19 2.00
CA TYR A 77 -7.86 -3.42 3.12
C TYR A 77 -8.78 -4.64 2.93
N ALA A 78 -9.20 -4.92 1.70
CA ALA A 78 -10.00 -6.10 1.38
C ALA A 78 -9.18 -7.41 1.48
N SER A 79 -7.86 -7.32 1.41
CA SER A 79 -6.93 -8.45 1.46
C SER A 79 -6.26 -8.63 2.83
N ARG A 80 -6.81 -8.02 3.90
CA ARG A 80 -6.25 -8.08 5.27
C ARG A 80 -6.18 -9.50 5.86
N ASN A 81 -6.93 -10.44 5.31
CA ASN A 81 -6.85 -11.85 5.66
C ASN A 81 -5.47 -12.49 5.34
N LYS A 82 -4.63 -11.83 4.54
CA LYS A 82 -3.25 -12.25 4.27
C LYS A 82 -2.26 -11.86 5.37
N LEU A 83 -2.68 -11.02 6.32
CA LEU A 83 -1.81 -10.62 7.43
C LEU A 83 -1.62 -11.78 8.41
N PRO A 84 -0.40 -11.96 8.96
CA PRO A 84 -0.17 -12.89 10.05
C PRO A 84 -1.11 -12.58 11.23
N LYS A 85 -1.61 -13.62 11.88
CA LYS A 85 -2.40 -13.47 13.10
C LYS A 85 -1.49 -13.15 14.28
#